data_AF-A0A958TGS4-F1
#
_entry.id   AF-A0A958TGS4-F1
#
_cell.length_a   1.000
_cell.length_b   1.000
_cell.length_c   1.000
_cell.angle_alpha   90.00
_cell.angle_beta   90.00
_cell.angle_gamma   90.00
#
_symmetry.space_group_name_H-M   'P 1'
#
loop_
_entity.id
_entity.type
_entity.pdbx_description
1 polymer ?
#
loop_
_entity_poly.entity_id
_entity_poly.type
_entity_poly.pdbx_seq_one_letter_code
_entity_poly.pdbx_strand_id
1 'polypeptide(L)'
;MKKYLVLALMLLPSIMMNAQENIDDLLAAGINDAKKFTTDYIQPASEGLAYGINNGWFNNAKAPKKYGFEISIIGNASFIKAEKKSFVMNVADYENIRFQDNSPSKTVATALGQNSPDVTVIITYDDPIFGNQETELTLPTGIASENINLIPTAFLQASFSPFKGTQIKGRFFPKVNTDDVKVGFYGLGLQQEFTSWLPADKIIPVAISGLIAYTHLDGSYDFTDDGLVDGNNQQVQTKINTLLFELLVGTKLKII
;
A
#
# COMPACT_ATOMS: atom_id res chain seq x y z
N MET A 1 9.06 -41.46 5.78
CA MET A 1 8.72 -40.60 4.61
C MET A 1 7.60 -39.63 4.98
N LYS A 2 7.87 -38.60 5.79
CA LYS A 2 6.83 -37.69 6.34
C LYS A 2 7.37 -36.30 6.76
N LYS A 3 8.54 -35.85 6.28
CA LYS A 3 9.16 -34.59 6.74
C LYS A 3 9.44 -33.54 5.66
N TYR A 4 9.14 -33.82 4.38
CA TYR A 4 9.45 -32.87 3.29
C TYR A 4 8.23 -32.11 2.73
N LEU A 5 7.02 -32.36 3.23
CA LEU A 5 5.81 -31.69 2.71
C LEU A 5 5.51 -30.33 3.36
N VAL A 6 6.20 -29.97 4.45
CA VAL A 6 6.00 -28.68 5.15
C VAL A 6 6.97 -27.60 4.67
N LEU A 7 7.99 -27.95 3.87
CA LEU A 7 8.98 -26.99 3.37
C LEU A 7 8.60 -26.33 2.03
N ALA A 8 7.44 -26.66 1.46
CA ALA A 8 7.02 -26.18 0.14
C ALA A 8 6.12 -24.92 0.16
N LEU A 9 5.78 -24.38 1.33
CA LEU A 9 4.83 -23.25 1.46
C LEU A 9 5.49 -21.89 1.78
N MET A 10 6.82 -21.77 1.70
CA MET A 10 7.55 -20.52 2.00
C MET A 10 8.41 -20.00 0.84
N LEU A 11 8.18 -20.46 -0.38
CA LEU A 11 8.77 -19.84 -1.58
C LEU A 11 7.78 -18.79 -2.13
N LEU A 12 7.59 -17.71 -1.38
CA LEU A 12 7.20 -16.44 -1.99
C LEU A 12 8.44 -15.97 -2.77
N PRO A 13 8.35 -15.77 -4.10
CA PRO A 13 9.47 -15.18 -4.82
C PRO A 13 9.74 -13.80 -4.21
N SER A 14 10.93 -13.66 -3.62
CA SER A 14 11.53 -12.37 -3.30
C SER A 14 11.74 -11.64 -4.62
N ILE A 15 10.73 -10.89 -5.04
CA ILE A 15 10.87 -9.93 -6.13
C ILE A 15 11.85 -8.88 -5.58
N MET A 16 13.09 -8.92 -6.07
CA MET A 16 14.06 -7.86 -5.85
C MET A 16 13.48 -6.62 -6.56
N MET A 17 12.74 -5.80 -5.82
CA MET A 17 12.39 -4.46 -6.27
C MET A 17 13.61 -3.60 -5.99
N ASN A 18 14.36 -3.25 -7.03
CA ASN A 18 15.30 -2.14 -6.92
C ASN A 18 14.47 -0.91 -6.53
N ALA A 19 14.75 -0.35 -5.35
CA ALA A 19 14.13 0.89 -4.93
C ALA A 19 14.59 2.02 -5.86
N GLN A 20 13.72 3.01 -6.04
CA GLN A 20 13.78 3.99 -7.12
C GLN A 20 15.00 4.92 -6.96
N GLU A 21 16.00 4.75 -7.84
CA GLU A 21 17.31 5.45 -7.88
C GLU A 21 17.27 6.98 -8.10
N ASN A 22 16.17 7.70 -7.84
CA ASN A 22 16.12 9.14 -8.18
C ASN A 22 15.25 10.02 -7.26
N ILE A 23 14.63 9.48 -6.20
CA ILE A 23 13.81 10.30 -5.26
C ILE A 23 14.72 11.07 -4.30
N ASP A 24 15.82 10.45 -3.94
CA ASP A 24 16.94 10.95 -3.17
C ASP A 24 17.61 12.16 -3.84
N ASP A 25 17.82 12.10 -5.15
CA ASP A 25 18.39 13.21 -5.92
C ASP A 25 17.52 14.46 -5.97
N LEU A 26 16.20 14.30 -5.84
CA LEU A 26 15.27 15.44 -5.71
C LEU A 26 15.53 16.25 -4.44
N LEU A 27 16.18 15.69 -3.41
CA LEU A 27 16.60 16.47 -2.23
C LEU A 27 17.59 17.58 -2.59
N ALA A 28 18.35 17.44 -3.68
CA ALA A 28 19.27 18.47 -4.14
C ALA A 28 18.53 19.75 -4.59
N ALA A 29 17.27 19.63 -5.03
CA ALA A 29 16.40 20.77 -5.31
C ALA A 29 15.82 21.42 -4.03
N GLY A 30 16.11 20.87 -2.86
CA GLY A 30 15.63 21.34 -1.57
C GLY A 30 14.50 20.48 -1.00
N ILE A 31 14.39 20.51 0.33
CA ILE A 31 13.47 19.65 1.10
C ILE A 31 12.00 19.88 0.73
N ASN A 32 11.61 21.13 0.45
CA ASN A 32 10.23 21.46 0.11
C ASN A 32 9.80 20.81 -1.21
N ASP A 33 10.63 20.96 -2.24
CA ASP A 33 10.39 20.44 -3.58
C ASP A 33 10.40 18.90 -3.59
N ALA A 34 11.39 18.30 -2.94
CA ALA A 34 11.47 16.85 -2.78
C ALA A 34 10.24 16.29 -2.06
N LYS A 35 9.81 16.92 -0.96
CA LYS A 35 8.62 16.51 -0.21
C LYS A 35 7.36 16.65 -1.04
N LYS A 36 7.20 17.76 -1.77
CA LYS A 36 6.05 18.02 -2.64
C LYS A 36 5.95 16.95 -3.73
N PHE A 37 7.03 16.75 -4.49
CA PHE A 37 7.07 15.74 -5.55
C PHE A 37 6.81 14.34 -5.00
N THR A 38 7.53 13.94 -3.94
CA THR A 38 7.40 12.59 -3.34
C THR A 38 5.98 12.33 -2.83
N THR A 39 5.31 13.35 -2.29
CA THR A 39 3.90 13.22 -1.86
C THR A 39 3.00 12.89 -3.05
N ASP A 40 3.08 13.67 -4.13
CA ASP A 40 2.25 13.47 -5.31
C ASP A 40 2.58 12.15 -6.03
N TYR A 41 3.86 11.77 -6.04
CA TYR A 41 4.38 10.54 -6.63
C TYR A 41 3.90 9.27 -5.90
N ILE A 42 3.94 9.25 -4.56
CA ILE A 42 3.60 8.06 -3.74
C ILE A 42 2.11 7.98 -3.36
N GLN A 43 1.39 9.11 -3.35
CA GLN A 43 -0.01 9.13 -2.90
C GLN A 43 -0.89 8.08 -3.61
N PRO A 44 -0.86 7.91 -4.95
CA PRO A 44 -1.68 6.90 -5.63
C PRO A 44 -1.36 5.46 -5.21
N ALA A 45 -0.09 5.15 -4.94
CA ALA A 45 0.33 3.85 -4.41
C ALA A 45 -0.19 3.64 -2.98
N SER A 46 -0.12 4.68 -2.14
CA SER A 46 -0.62 4.64 -0.76
C SER A 46 -2.13 4.42 -0.72
N GLU A 47 -2.89 5.09 -1.57
CA GLU A 47 -4.33 4.86 -1.71
C GLU A 47 -4.62 3.43 -2.17
N GLY A 48 -3.91 2.94 -3.19
CA GLY A 48 -4.04 1.57 -3.68
C GLY A 48 -3.76 0.51 -2.61
N LEU A 49 -2.72 0.72 -1.81
CA LEU A 49 -2.41 -0.12 -0.65
C LEU A 49 -3.51 -0.04 0.42
N ALA A 50 -4.05 1.15 0.71
CA ALA A 50 -5.16 1.31 1.66
C ALA A 50 -6.40 0.51 1.24
N TYR A 51 -6.74 0.49 -0.05
CA TYR A 51 -7.80 -0.37 -0.58
C TYR A 51 -7.43 -1.84 -0.50
N GLY A 52 -6.22 -2.20 -0.93
CA GLY A 52 -5.72 -3.58 -0.96
C GLY A 52 -5.75 -4.22 0.42
N ILE A 53 -5.25 -3.52 1.45
CA ILE A 53 -5.29 -4.04 2.82
C ILE A 53 -6.72 -4.14 3.32
N ASN A 54 -7.67 -3.27 2.96
CA ASN A 54 -9.07 -3.41 3.43
C ASN A 54 -9.83 -4.58 2.81
N ASN A 55 -9.37 -5.13 1.68
CA ASN A 55 -10.02 -6.29 1.09
C ASN A 55 -9.84 -7.55 1.94
N GLY A 56 -10.85 -8.43 1.99
CA GLY A 56 -10.73 -9.78 2.58
C GLY A 56 -10.87 -9.87 4.11
N TRP A 57 -11.48 -8.88 4.77
CA TRP A 57 -11.75 -8.93 6.22
C TRP A 57 -12.79 -9.99 6.65
N PHE A 58 -13.63 -10.46 5.73
CA PHE A 58 -14.63 -11.50 6.00
C PHE A 58 -14.52 -12.67 5.03
N ASN A 59 -14.75 -13.87 5.58
CA ASN A 59 -14.87 -15.11 4.81
C ASN A 59 -16.33 -15.52 4.63
N ASN A 60 -17.17 -15.25 5.62
CA ASN A 60 -18.59 -15.57 5.61
C ASN A 60 -19.40 -14.50 6.36
N ALA A 61 -20.61 -14.19 5.88
CA ALA A 61 -21.56 -13.38 6.64
C ALA A 61 -21.97 -14.11 7.93
N LYS A 62 -22.24 -15.41 7.86
CA LYS A 62 -22.56 -16.23 9.03
C LYS A 62 -21.34 -16.38 9.95
N ALA A 63 -21.49 -16.03 11.22
CA ALA A 63 -20.42 -16.18 12.19
C ALA A 63 -20.23 -17.67 12.55
N PRO A 64 -19.00 -18.09 12.91
CA PRO A 64 -18.76 -19.40 13.49
C PRO A 64 -19.58 -19.62 14.77
N LYS A 65 -19.73 -20.89 15.16
CA LYS A 65 -20.34 -21.24 16.46
C LYS A 65 -19.53 -20.63 17.60
N LYS A 66 -20.15 -20.53 18.79
CA LYS A 66 -19.45 -20.12 20.01
C LYS A 66 -18.19 -20.97 20.22
N TYR A 67 -17.10 -20.31 20.55
CA TYR A 67 -15.74 -20.83 20.66
C TYR A 67 -15.13 -21.37 19.35
N GLY A 68 -15.72 -21.02 18.22
CA GLY A 68 -15.11 -21.25 16.91
C GLY A 68 -13.86 -20.40 16.75
N PHE A 69 -12.86 -20.99 16.11
CA PHE A 69 -11.59 -20.36 15.78
C PHE A 69 -11.27 -20.59 14.30
N GLU A 70 -10.70 -19.59 13.66
CA GLU A 70 -10.33 -19.63 12.25
C GLU A 70 -8.96 -18.97 12.06
N ILE A 71 -8.09 -19.62 11.28
CA ILE A 71 -6.84 -19.04 10.77
C ILE A 71 -6.94 -19.05 9.26
N SER A 72 -6.51 -17.97 8.63
CA SER A 72 -6.52 -17.81 7.18
C SER A 72 -5.26 -17.10 6.71
N ILE A 73 -4.78 -17.50 5.55
CA ILE A 73 -3.85 -16.73 4.73
C ILE A 73 -4.72 -16.06 3.66
N ILE A 74 -4.72 -14.74 3.63
CA ILE A 74 -5.49 -13.96 2.66
C ILE A 74 -4.51 -13.34 1.68
N GLY A 75 -4.76 -13.55 0.39
CA GLY A 75 -4.05 -12.91 -0.70
C GLY A 75 -5.03 -12.18 -1.60
N ASN A 76 -4.77 -10.92 -1.91
CA ASN A 76 -5.54 -10.12 -2.84
C ASN A 76 -4.61 -9.44 -3.84
N ALA A 77 -5.16 -9.06 -4.99
CA ALA A 77 -4.50 -8.17 -5.94
C ALA A 77 -5.50 -7.11 -6.37
N SER A 78 -5.05 -5.87 -6.45
CA SER A 78 -5.85 -4.74 -6.95
C SER A 78 -5.26 -4.20 -8.24
N PHE A 79 -6.06 -4.11 -9.29
CA PHE A 79 -5.61 -3.56 -10.58
C PHE A 79 -5.34 -2.06 -10.46
N ILE A 80 -4.26 -1.60 -11.08
CA ILE A 80 -3.89 -0.19 -11.14
C ILE A 80 -4.72 0.47 -12.24
N LYS A 81 -5.56 1.43 -11.85
CA LYS A 81 -6.34 2.21 -12.81
C LYS A 81 -5.47 3.22 -13.55
N ALA A 82 -5.80 3.53 -14.80
CA ALA A 82 -4.99 4.41 -15.66
C ALA A 82 -4.81 5.80 -15.05
N GLU A 83 -5.85 6.35 -14.42
CA GLU A 83 -5.83 7.66 -13.77
C GLU A 83 -4.94 7.72 -12.51
N LYS A 84 -4.45 6.59 -12.01
CA LYS A 84 -3.53 6.51 -10.86
C LYS A 84 -2.07 6.39 -11.26
N LYS A 85 -1.78 6.31 -12.57
CA LYS A 85 -0.42 6.14 -13.11
C LYS A 85 0.33 7.45 -13.32
N SER A 86 -0.35 8.58 -13.34
CA SER A 86 0.30 9.86 -13.57
C SER A 86 -0.37 10.99 -12.81
N PHE A 87 0.36 12.08 -12.65
CA PHE A 87 -0.14 13.35 -12.13
C PHE A 87 0.41 14.50 -12.97
N VAL A 88 -0.22 15.67 -12.88
CA VAL A 88 0.27 16.88 -13.53
C VAL A 88 1.22 17.59 -12.57
N MET A 89 2.49 17.68 -12.94
CA MET A 89 3.49 18.46 -12.24
C MET A 89 3.47 19.89 -12.78
N ASN A 90 3.14 20.85 -11.92
CA ASN A 90 3.13 22.28 -12.25
C ASN A 90 4.37 22.94 -11.64
N VAL A 91 5.20 23.57 -12.46
CA VAL A 91 6.45 24.23 -12.04
C VAL A 91 6.19 25.33 -11.01
N ALA A 92 5.03 25.98 -11.06
CA ALA A 92 4.67 27.02 -10.08
C ALA A 92 4.53 26.51 -8.63
N ASP A 93 4.45 25.18 -8.43
CA ASP A 93 4.38 24.56 -7.10
C ASP A 93 5.78 24.20 -6.54
N TYR A 94 6.85 24.48 -7.30
CA TYR A 94 8.24 24.16 -6.97
C TYR A 94 9.11 25.43 -6.94
N GLU A 95 10.12 25.44 -6.08
CA GLU A 95 11.02 26.57 -5.89
C GLU A 95 12.22 26.52 -6.86
N ASN A 96 12.78 25.32 -7.06
CA ASN A 96 14.08 25.12 -7.69
C ASN A 96 14.05 24.12 -8.86
N ILE A 97 12.86 23.74 -9.34
CA ILE A 97 12.70 22.75 -10.41
C ILE A 97 12.06 23.39 -11.64
N ARG A 98 12.63 23.18 -12.83
CA ARG A 98 12.03 23.57 -14.12
C ARG A 98 12.16 22.47 -15.16
N PHE A 99 11.26 22.44 -16.15
CA PHE A 99 11.44 21.56 -17.30
C PHE A 99 12.49 22.13 -18.27
N GLN A 100 13.23 21.26 -18.95
CA GLN A 100 14.28 21.65 -19.92
C GLN A 100 13.77 22.57 -21.03
N ASP A 101 12.51 22.39 -21.45
CA ASP A 101 11.84 23.20 -22.48
C ASP A 101 11.09 24.41 -21.92
N ASN A 102 11.23 24.69 -20.62
CA ASN A 102 10.52 25.74 -19.89
C ASN A 102 8.98 25.64 -19.98
N SER A 103 8.44 24.45 -20.20
CA SER A 103 7.00 24.20 -20.05
C SER A 103 6.54 24.58 -18.64
N PRO A 104 5.35 25.17 -18.45
CA PRO A 104 4.83 25.48 -17.12
C PRO A 104 4.35 24.22 -16.38
N SER A 105 3.98 23.16 -17.11
CA SER A 105 3.55 21.90 -16.53
C SER A 105 3.72 20.73 -17.51
N LYS A 106 3.87 19.52 -16.96
CA LYS A 106 3.84 18.26 -17.71
C LYS A 106 3.16 17.16 -16.89
N THR A 107 2.60 16.18 -17.58
CA THR A 107 2.15 14.93 -16.96
C THR A 107 3.37 14.05 -16.69
N VAL A 108 3.54 13.60 -15.45
CA VAL A 108 4.65 12.75 -15.00
C VAL A 108 4.11 11.52 -14.28
N ALA A 109 4.92 10.46 -14.21
CA ALA A 109 4.54 9.21 -13.59
C ALA A 109 4.37 9.32 -12.06
N THR A 110 3.50 8.48 -11.52
CA THR A 110 3.43 8.15 -10.09
C THR A 110 4.28 6.90 -9.83
N ALA A 111 4.40 6.49 -8.56
CA ALA A 111 4.99 5.21 -8.19
C ALA A 111 4.32 3.98 -8.84
N LEU A 112 3.11 4.15 -9.40
CA LEU A 112 2.34 3.12 -10.10
C LEU A 112 2.41 3.23 -11.63
N GLY A 113 3.05 4.26 -12.17
CA GLY A 113 3.08 4.58 -13.59
C GLY A 113 4.45 4.43 -14.24
N GLN A 114 4.58 4.99 -15.43
CA GLN A 114 5.84 5.02 -16.17
C GLN A 114 5.96 6.31 -16.97
N ASN A 115 7.15 6.90 -16.97
CA ASN A 115 7.54 7.95 -17.92
C ASN A 115 8.05 7.26 -19.20
N SER A 116 7.42 7.52 -20.34
CA SER A 116 7.86 6.98 -21.65
C SER A 116 7.50 7.98 -22.75
N PRO A 117 8.45 8.80 -23.24
CA PRO A 117 9.87 8.83 -22.87
C PRO A 117 10.11 9.35 -21.45
N ASP A 118 11.35 9.19 -20.96
CA ASP A 118 11.78 9.74 -19.67
C ASP A 118 11.54 11.25 -19.59
N VAL A 119 11.27 11.75 -18.40
CA VAL A 119 11.06 13.17 -18.14
C VAL A 119 12.23 13.69 -17.32
N THR A 120 13.01 14.58 -17.91
CA THR A 120 14.13 15.25 -17.24
C THR A 120 13.74 16.68 -16.85
N VAL A 121 14.13 17.05 -15.63
CA VAL A 121 14.02 18.40 -15.08
C VAL A 121 15.41 18.97 -14.85
N ILE A 122 15.50 20.29 -14.82
CA ILE A 122 16.66 21.02 -14.36
C ILE A 122 16.37 21.42 -12.93
N ILE A 123 17.27 21.07 -12.03
CA ILE A 123 17.22 21.49 -10.63
C ILE A 123 18.31 22.54 -10.39
N THR A 124 17.98 23.55 -9.60
CA THR A 124 18.92 24.57 -9.15
C THR A 124 19.29 24.30 -7.69
N TYR A 125 20.58 24.26 -7.38
CA TYR A 125 21.07 24.10 -6.01
C TYR A 125 22.12 25.16 -5.69
N ASP A 126 22.27 25.51 -4.42
CA ASP A 126 23.25 26.50 -3.96
C ASP A 126 24.59 25.82 -3.64
N ASP A 127 25.60 25.99 -4.50
CA ASP A 127 26.94 25.48 -4.26
C ASP A 127 27.74 26.45 -3.36
N PRO A 128 28.37 25.97 -2.27
CA PRO A 128 29.12 26.83 -1.34
C PRO A 128 30.27 27.63 -1.95
N ILE A 129 30.81 27.19 -3.10
CA ILE A 129 31.98 27.75 -3.77
C ILE A 129 31.57 28.55 -5.01
N PHE A 130 30.62 28.03 -5.78
CA PHE A 130 30.24 28.55 -7.10
C PHE A 130 28.87 29.25 -7.14
N GLY A 131 28.14 29.28 -6.02
CA GLY A 131 26.77 29.82 -5.94
C GLY A 131 25.77 28.93 -6.69
N ASN A 132 24.64 29.50 -7.12
CA ASN A 132 23.59 28.74 -7.82
C ASN A 132 24.14 27.95 -9.04
N GLN A 133 24.08 26.63 -8.96
CA GLN A 133 24.39 25.70 -10.04
C GLN A 133 23.12 25.01 -10.52
N GLU A 134 23.12 24.57 -11.78
CA GLU A 134 22.05 23.78 -12.35
C GLU A 134 22.57 22.37 -12.69
N THR A 135 21.75 21.35 -12.45
CA THR A 135 22.00 20.00 -12.94
C THR A 135 20.72 19.39 -13.52
N GLU A 136 20.88 18.43 -14.42
CA GLU A 136 19.77 17.67 -14.97
C GLU A 136 19.47 16.48 -14.06
N LEU A 137 18.18 16.24 -13.80
CA LEU A 137 17.69 15.10 -13.05
C LEU A 137 16.55 14.43 -13.80
N THR A 138 16.65 13.13 -14.00
CA THR A 138 15.57 12.33 -14.57
C THR A 138 14.57 11.96 -13.49
N LEU A 139 13.30 12.32 -13.68
CA LEU A 139 12.24 12.03 -12.71
C LEU A 139 12.00 10.50 -12.62
N PRO A 140 11.76 9.98 -11.40
CA PRO A 140 11.60 8.56 -11.19
C PRO A 140 10.39 8.00 -11.94
N THR A 141 10.53 6.75 -12.36
CA THR A 141 9.46 5.94 -12.94
C THR A 141 8.88 5.00 -11.89
N GLY A 142 7.65 4.53 -12.07
CA GLY A 142 6.98 3.61 -11.15
C GLY A 142 7.02 2.15 -11.62
N ILE A 143 6.36 1.27 -10.87
CA ILE A 143 6.36 -0.18 -11.12
C ILE A 143 5.78 -0.61 -12.49
N ALA A 144 5.12 0.29 -13.21
CA ALA A 144 4.63 -0.01 -14.56
C ALA A 144 5.77 -0.15 -15.57
N SER A 145 6.97 0.40 -15.31
CA SER A 145 8.16 0.16 -16.13
C SER A 145 8.52 -1.33 -16.21
N GLU A 146 8.27 -2.06 -15.12
CA GLU A 146 8.49 -3.51 -15.00
C GLU A 146 7.30 -4.33 -15.50
N ASN A 147 6.38 -3.71 -16.26
CA ASN A 147 5.10 -4.30 -16.71
C ASN A 147 4.18 -4.76 -15.56
N ILE A 148 4.37 -4.22 -14.34
CA ILE A 148 3.51 -4.53 -13.19
C ILE A 148 2.32 -3.56 -13.18
N ASN A 149 1.12 -4.12 -13.33
CA ASN A 149 -0.13 -3.35 -13.41
C ASN A 149 -1.13 -3.66 -12.28
N LEU A 150 -0.63 -4.22 -11.17
CA LEU A 150 -1.41 -4.56 -9.99
C LEU A 150 -0.62 -4.33 -8.71
N ILE A 151 -1.34 -4.14 -7.61
CA ILE A 151 -0.79 -4.05 -6.25
C ILE A 151 -1.17 -5.34 -5.52
N PRO A 152 -0.22 -6.23 -5.22
CA PRO A 152 -0.48 -7.43 -4.45
C PRO A 152 -0.54 -7.08 -2.95
N THR A 153 -1.41 -7.76 -2.22
CA THR A 153 -1.44 -7.71 -0.75
C THR A 153 -1.63 -9.12 -0.21
N ALA A 154 -0.94 -9.44 0.87
CA ALA A 154 -1.08 -10.70 1.56
C ALA A 154 -0.98 -10.50 3.06
N PHE A 155 -1.75 -11.25 3.84
CA PHE A 155 -1.69 -11.16 5.30
C PHE A 155 -2.21 -12.42 5.99
N LEU A 156 -1.76 -12.61 7.23
CA LEU A 156 -2.26 -13.64 8.13
C LEU A 156 -3.43 -13.07 8.92
N GLN A 157 -4.52 -13.83 9.00
CA GLN A 157 -5.70 -13.46 9.77
C GLN A 157 -6.08 -14.61 10.70
N ALA A 158 -6.44 -14.26 11.93
CA ALA A 158 -7.01 -15.17 12.90
C ALA A 158 -8.30 -14.57 13.48
N SER A 159 -9.24 -15.42 13.88
CA SER A 159 -10.47 -14.97 14.52
C SER A 159 -10.99 -15.94 15.57
N PHE A 160 -11.71 -15.41 16.54
CA PHE A 160 -12.31 -16.16 17.64
C PHE A 160 -13.72 -15.67 17.92
N SER A 161 -14.65 -16.60 18.17
CA SER A 161 -16.05 -16.30 18.45
C SER A 161 -16.41 -16.52 19.93
N PRO A 162 -16.23 -15.53 20.83
CA PRO A 162 -16.52 -15.71 22.25
C PRO A 162 -18.01 -15.91 22.55
N PHE A 163 -18.89 -15.32 21.73
CA PHE A 163 -20.35 -15.34 21.88
C PHE A 163 -21.03 -15.83 20.60
N LYS A 164 -22.30 -16.22 20.68
CA LYS A 164 -23.09 -16.58 19.50
C LYS A 164 -23.21 -15.35 18.61
N GLY A 165 -22.78 -15.47 17.35
CA GLY A 165 -22.87 -14.39 16.36
C GLY A 165 -21.76 -13.35 16.41
N THR A 166 -20.91 -13.35 17.45
CA THR A 166 -19.84 -12.35 17.59
C THR A 166 -18.50 -12.99 17.24
N GLN A 167 -17.74 -12.36 16.35
CA GLN A 167 -16.41 -12.80 15.94
C GLN A 167 -15.42 -11.63 16.04
N ILE A 168 -14.39 -11.83 16.86
CA ILE A 168 -13.25 -10.91 16.97
C ILE A 168 -12.18 -11.39 16.02
N LYS A 169 -11.60 -10.48 15.23
CA LYS A 169 -10.60 -10.76 14.21
C LYS A 169 -9.33 -9.96 14.49
N GLY A 170 -8.19 -10.61 14.26
CA GLY A 170 -6.90 -9.95 14.20
C GLY A 170 -6.22 -10.33 12.89
N ARG A 171 -5.56 -9.37 12.27
CA ARG A 171 -4.72 -9.64 11.11
C ARG A 171 -3.39 -8.93 11.23
N PHE A 172 -2.36 -9.52 10.65
CA PHE A 172 -1.05 -8.91 10.63
C PHE A 172 -0.28 -9.35 9.38
N PHE A 173 0.61 -8.46 8.94
CA PHE A 173 1.69 -8.79 8.04
C PHE A 173 2.99 -8.67 8.83
N PRO A 174 3.85 -9.72 8.83
CA PRO A 174 5.10 -9.67 9.58
C PRO A 174 5.94 -8.47 9.12
N LYS A 175 6.62 -7.82 10.07
CA LYS A 175 7.53 -6.73 9.73
C LYS A 175 8.66 -7.29 8.86
N VAL A 176 8.71 -6.84 7.61
CA VAL A 176 9.85 -7.06 6.73
C VAL A 176 10.78 -5.87 6.96
N ASN A 177 12.04 -6.18 7.28
CA ASN A 177 13.10 -5.21 7.49
C ASN A 177 14.25 -5.65 6.59
N THR A 178 14.33 -5.04 5.42
CA THR A 178 15.50 -5.10 4.54
C THR A 178 16.39 -3.89 4.87
N ASP A 179 17.58 -3.81 4.28
CA ASP A 179 18.57 -2.75 4.55
C ASP A 179 17.93 -1.34 4.49
N ASP A 180 17.11 -1.09 3.46
CA ASP A 180 16.56 0.26 3.22
C ASP A 180 15.04 0.35 3.45
N VAL A 181 14.33 -0.78 3.43
CA VAL A 181 12.86 -0.83 3.46
C VAL A 181 12.34 -1.53 4.71
N LYS A 182 11.48 -0.83 5.44
CA LYS A 182 10.67 -1.40 6.55
C LYS A 182 9.20 -1.32 6.19
N VAL A 183 8.51 -2.45 6.24
CA VAL A 183 7.06 -2.49 6.04
C VAL A 183 6.41 -3.48 7.01
N GLY A 184 5.29 -3.08 7.59
CA GLY A 184 4.50 -3.96 8.44
C GLY A 184 3.13 -3.37 8.71
N PHE A 185 2.17 -4.24 9.01
CA PHE A 185 0.85 -3.77 9.42
C PHE A 185 0.18 -4.74 10.37
N TYR A 186 -0.77 -4.21 11.15
CA TYR A 186 -1.69 -4.99 11.96
C TYR A 186 -3.11 -4.43 11.85
N GLY A 187 -4.10 -5.23 12.20
CA GLY A 187 -5.48 -4.79 12.25
C GLY A 187 -6.32 -5.60 13.22
N LEU A 188 -7.39 -4.99 13.68
CA LEU A 188 -8.42 -5.59 14.53
C LEU A 188 -9.80 -5.39 13.93
N GLY A 189 -10.64 -6.40 13.99
CA GLY A 189 -12.00 -6.37 13.47
C GLY A 189 -13.01 -7.01 14.42
N LEU A 190 -14.25 -6.54 14.33
CA LEU A 190 -15.39 -7.10 15.05
C LEU A 190 -16.53 -7.32 14.07
N GLN A 191 -16.94 -8.58 13.92
CA GLN A 191 -18.10 -8.97 13.14
C GLN A 191 -19.22 -9.41 14.07
N GLN A 192 -20.44 -8.93 13.82
CA GLN A 192 -21.64 -9.32 14.54
C GLN A 192 -22.70 -9.81 13.55
N GLU A 193 -23.13 -11.06 13.71
CA GLU A 193 -24.29 -11.65 13.02
C GLU A 193 -25.56 -11.34 13.79
N PHE A 194 -26.38 -10.45 13.24
CA PHE A 194 -27.64 -10.02 13.86
C PHE A 194 -28.72 -11.10 13.77
N THR A 195 -28.73 -11.89 12.70
CA THR A 195 -29.66 -13.01 12.51
C THR A 195 -29.49 -14.12 13.55
N SER A 196 -28.32 -14.20 14.20
CA SER A 196 -28.03 -15.22 15.22
C SER A 196 -28.85 -15.07 16.52
N TRP A 197 -29.35 -13.85 16.79
CA TRP A 197 -30.19 -13.53 17.95
C TRP A 197 -31.67 -13.83 17.72
N LEU A 198 -32.09 -13.92 16.46
CA LEU A 198 -33.45 -14.30 16.14
C LEU A 198 -33.64 -15.80 16.40
N PRO A 199 -34.86 -16.25 16.76
CA PRO A 199 -35.22 -17.69 16.78
C PRO A 199 -35.21 -18.34 15.38
N ALA A 200 -34.53 -17.72 14.41
CA ALA A 200 -34.54 -18.02 12.99
C ALA A 200 -33.64 -19.19 12.56
N ASP A 201 -33.06 -19.94 13.51
CA ASP A 201 -32.19 -21.10 13.26
C ASP A 201 -32.87 -22.21 12.41
N LYS A 202 -34.16 -22.10 12.05
CA LYS A 202 -34.90 -23.05 11.21
C LYS A 202 -35.68 -22.50 10.00
N ILE A 203 -35.90 -21.18 9.85
CA ILE A 203 -36.88 -20.69 8.84
C ILE A 203 -36.25 -19.84 7.73
N ILE A 204 -35.20 -19.06 8.02
CA ILE A 204 -34.61 -18.14 7.03
C ILE A 204 -33.15 -18.54 6.79
N PRO A 205 -32.79 -19.08 5.62
CA PRO A 205 -31.43 -19.51 5.31
C PRO A 205 -30.49 -18.33 4.96
N VAL A 206 -30.70 -17.16 5.57
CA VAL A 206 -29.98 -15.92 5.31
C VAL A 206 -29.29 -15.47 6.60
N ALA A 207 -28.02 -15.10 6.49
CA ALA A 207 -27.24 -14.47 7.54
C ALA A 207 -27.01 -12.99 7.20
N ILE A 208 -27.28 -12.12 8.16
CA ILE A 208 -27.02 -10.68 8.04
C ILE A 208 -26.07 -10.29 9.17
N SER A 209 -24.95 -9.67 8.80
CA SER A 209 -23.89 -9.31 9.73
C SER A 209 -23.33 -7.93 9.45
N GLY A 210 -22.92 -7.24 10.49
CA GLY A 210 -22.09 -6.03 10.39
C GLY A 210 -20.64 -6.38 10.70
N LEU A 211 -19.70 -5.71 10.04
CA LEU A 211 -18.27 -5.78 10.35
C LEU A 211 -17.73 -4.36 10.47
N ILE A 212 -17.00 -4.10 11.56
CA ILE A 212 -16.15 -2.93 11.73
C ILE A 212 -14.72 -3.40 11.85
N ALA A 213 -13.79 -2.72 11.17
CA ALA A 213 -12.39 -3.09 11.27
C ALA A 213 -11.44 -1.89 11.15
N TYR A 214 -10.37 -1.94 11.92
CA TYR A 214 -9.30 -0.95 11.91
C TYR A 214 -7.99 -1.61 11.47
N THR A 215 -7.24 -0.92 10.62
CA THR A 215 -5.91 -1.36 10.17
C THR A 215 -4.92 -0.23 10.27
N HIS A 216 -3.73 -0.57 10.74
CA HIS A 216 -2.60 0.32 10.82
C HIS A 216 -1.42 -0.26 10.05
N LEU A 217 -0.91 0.49 9.07
CA LEU A 217 0.28 0.16 8.30
C LEU A 217 1.33 1.25 8.49
N ASP A 218 2.55 0.79 8.75
CA ASP A 218 3.75 1.61 8.77
C ASP A 218 4.70 1.12 7.67
N GLY A 219 5.18 2.06 6.86
CA GLY A 219 6.21 1.84 5.86
C GLY A 219 7.28 2.93 5.95
N SER A 220 8.55 2.57 5.79
CA SER A 220 9.63 3.53 5.60
C SER A 220 10.62 3.04 4.56
N TYR A 221 11.17 3.99 3.81
CA TYR A 221 12.30 3.80 2.91
C TYR A 221 13.39 4.81 3.31
N ASP A 222 14.55 4.31 3.73
CA ASP A 222 15.74 5.10 4.06
C ASP A 222 16.65 5.14 2.84
N PHE A 223 17.15 6.30 2.47
CA PHE A 223 18.01 6.50 1.30
C PHE A 223 19.22 7.39 1.65
N THR A 224 19.59 7.42 2.93
CA THR A 224 20.67 8.27 3.44
C THR A 224 22.03 7.98 2.77
N ASP A 225 22.28 6.75 2.33
CA ASP A 225 23.58 6.33 1.79
C ASP A 225 23.67 6.37 0.25
N ASP A 226 22.58 6.68 -0.45
CA ASP A 226 22.47 6.53 -1.92
C ASP A 226 22.36 7.86 -2.70
N GLY A 227 22.12 8.99 -2.02
CA GLY A 227 21.79 10.26 -2.68
C GLY A 227 22.95 11.21 -2.98
N LEU A 228 22.71 12.15 -3.90
CA LEU A 228 23.62 13.27 -4.22
C LEU A 228 23.86 14.24 -3.05
N VAL A 229 23.06 14.19 -1.98
CA VAL A 229 23.10 15.12 -0.85
C VAL A 229 23.54 14.41 0.42
N ASP A 230 24.74 14.73 0.92
CA ASP A 230 25.20 14.26 2.23
C ASP A 230 24.23 14.72 3.34
N GLY A 231 23.76 13.77 4.13
CA GLY A 231 22.78 14.05 5.18
C GLY A 231 22.67 12.96 6.23
N ASN A 232 21.72 13.12 7.14
CA ASN A 232 21.35 12.09 8.10
C ASN A 232 19.82 11.96 8.10
N ASN A 233 19.31 10.73 8.28
CA ASN A 233 17.88 10.46 8.45
C ASN A 233 17.05 10.93 7.24
N GLN A 234 17.56 10.68 6.03
CA GLN A 234 16.88 10.94 4.77
C GLN A 234 15.98 9.74 4.46
N GLN A 235 14.68 9.92 4.67
CA GLN A 235 13.73 8.82 4.55
C GLN A 235 12.35 9.28 4.12
N VAL A 236 11.67 8.41 3.38
CA VAL A 236 10.24 8.50 3.12
C VAL A 236 9.51 7.66 4.16
N GLN A 237 8.57 8.26 4.89
CA GLN A 237 7.69 7.55 5.81
C GLN A 237 6.25 7.56 5.30
N THR A 238 5.64 6.39 5.22
CA THR A 238 4.24 6.19 4.83
C THR A 238 3.47 5.60 5.99
N LYS A 239 2.43 6.30 6.45
CA LYS A 239 1.56 5.87 7.54
C LYS A 239 0.12 5.81 7.05
N ILE A 240 -0.49 4.62 7.09
CA ILE A 240 -1.87 4.43 6.64
C ILE A 240 -2.72 3.94 7.82
N ASN A 241 -3.84 4.61 8.03
CA ASN A 241 -4.88 4.22 8.98
C ASN A 241 -6.18 4.03 8.24
N THR A 242 -6.79 2.86 8.36
CA THR A 242 -8.09 2.59 7.74
C THR A 242 -9.12 2.22 8.78
N LEU A 243 -10.34 2.69 8.58
CA LEU A 243 -11.53 2.26 9.31
C LEU A 243 -12.56 1.78 8.28
N LEU A 244 -12.94 0.52 8.39
CA LEU A 244 -13.83 -0.16 7.47
C LEU A 244 -15.16 -0.47 8.17
N PHE A 245 -16.26 -0.25 7.45
CA PHE A 245 -17.61 -0.63 7.86
C PHE A 245 -18.25 -1.42 6.72
N GLU A 246 -18.74 -2.62 7.01
CA GLU A 246 -19.37 -3.48 6.02
C GLU A 246 -20.69 -4.05 6.54
N LEU A 247 -21.67 -4.16 5.65
CA LEU A 247 -22.87 -4.96 5.83
C LEU A 247 -22.74 -6.21 4.96
N LEU A 248 -22.80 -7.37 5.59
CA LEU A 248 -22.60 -8.67 4.98
C LEU A 248 -23.92 -9.41 4.91
N VAL A 249 -24.28 -9.91 3.73
CA VAL A 249 -25.44 -10.78 3.54
C VAL A 249 -24.98 -12.06 2.87
N GLY A 250 -25.30 -13.20 3.47
CA GLY A 250 -24.96 -14.51 2.93
C GLY A 250 -26.15 -15.46 3.02
N THR A 251 -26.30 -16.37 2.07
CA THR A 251 -27.40 -17.35 2.07
C THR A 251 -26.88 -18.77 1.82
N LYS A 252 -27.62 -19.76 2.34
CA LYS A 252 -27.41 -21.19 2.04
C LYS A 252 -28.51 -21.79 1.15
N LEU A 253 -29.26 -20.96 0.44
CA LEU A 253 -30.24 -21.43 -0.55
C LEU A 253 -29.54 -22.24 -1.63
N LYS A 254 -30.07 -23.44 -1.92
CA LYS A 254 -29.65 -24.20 -3.10
C LYS A 254 -30.17 -23.47 -4.32
N ILE A 255 -29.28 -23.19 -5.28
CA ILE A 255 -29.67 -22.79 -6.62
C ILE A 255 -30.16 -24.08 -7.30
N ILE A 256 -31.43 -24.10 -7.71
CA ILE A 256 -32.07 -25.21 -8.44
C ILE A 256 -31.89 -24.97 -9.93
#